data_AF-A0A941WXW6-F1
#
_entry.id   AF-A0A941WXW6-F1
#
_cell.length_a   1.000
_cell.length_b   1.000
_cell.length_c   1.000
_cell.angle_alpha   90.00
_cell.angle_beta   90.00
_cell.angle_gamma   90.00
#
_symmetry.space_group_name_H-M   'P 1'
#
loop_
_entity.id
_entity.type
_entity.pdbx_description
1 polymer ?
#
loop_
_entity_poly.entity_id
_entity_poly.type
_entity_poly.pdbx_seq_one_letter_code
_entity_poly.pdbx_strand_id
1 'polypeptide(L)'
;MKRKKLLIFGIFLSFFISCSDELERIPPTTGEVEFKDFGIRDARYYFEENATDLAPLRFTDRVAAKSSALPAVELIPEWDKAMESGHSGVRLIEVPLQSNTFSLYVESVIKSGKLLYQKRAFTHRRLVVARRSSGETDMFVITLVP
;
A
#
# COMPACT_ATOMS: atom_id res chain seq x y z
N MET A 1 -9.42 -35.19 54.98
CA MET A 1 -9.32 -36.07 53.79
C MET A 1 -8.85 -35.27 52.59
N LYS A 2 -8.07 -35.92 51.72
CA LYS A 2 -7.08 -35.33 50.82
C LYS A 2 -7.64 -34.48 49.68
N ARG A 3 -6.91 -33.39 49.41
CA ARG A 3 -6.93 -32.52 48.22
C ARG A 3 -6.98 -33.34 46.93
N LYS A 4 -8.06 -33.22 46.18
CA LYS A 4 -8.12 -33.49 44.73
C LYS A 4 -9.04 -32.41 44.16
N LYS A 5 -8.52 -31.62 43.22
CA LYS A 5 -9.18 -30.65 42.31
C LYS A 5 -8.40 -29.33 42.17
N LEU A 6 -7.08 -29.38 42.02
CA LEU A 6 -6.32 -28.18 41.65
C LEU A 6 -5.14 -28.55 40.74
N LEU A 7 -5.42 -29.16 39.59
CA LEU A 7 -4.39 -29.50 38.62
C LEU A 7 -4.89 -29.49 37.16
N ILE A 8 -5.87 -28.65 36.84
CA ILE A 8 -6.35 -28.49 35.44
C ILE A 8 -6.30 -27.02 34.98
N PHE A 9 -6.05 -26.05 35.88
CA PHE A 9 -5.91 -24.65 35.48
C PHE A 9 -4.51 -24.24 34.98
N GLY A 10 -3.50 -25.13 35.08
CA GLY A 10 -2.12 -24.83 34.70
C GLY A 10 -1.77 -25.05 33.23
N ILE A 11 -2.62 -25.72 32.43
CA ILE A 11 -2.31 -26.07 31.03
C ILE A 11 -2.87 -25.05 30.03
N PHE A 12 -3.83 -24.21 30.43
CA PHE A 12 -4.39 -23.17 29.56
C PHE A 12 -3.59 -21.87 29.54
N LEU A 13 -2.66 -21.66 30.48
CA LEU A 13 -1.84 -20.44 30.53
C LEU A 13 -0.55 -20.55 29.68
N SER A 14 -0.20 -21.74 29.17
CA SER A 14 0.99 -21.93 28.32
C SER A 14 0.72 -21.75 26.82
N PHE A 15 -0.54 -21.61 26.40
CA PHE A 15 -0.89 -21.39 24.98
C PHE A 15 -0.90 -19.91 24.57
N PHE A 16 -0.85 -18.97 25.53
CA PHE A 16 -0.79 -17.53 25.23
C PHE A 16 0.64 -16.96 25.20
N ILE A 17 1.66 -17.79 25.41
CA ILE A 17 3.08 -17.36 25.44
C ILE A 17 3.84 -17.82 24.18
N SER A 18 3.22 -18.63 23.32
CA SER A 18 3.89 -19.24 22.15
C SER A 18 3.37 -18.75 20.79
N CYS A 19 3.12 -17.45 20.66
CA CYS A 19 3.20 -16.72 19.39
C CYS A 19 4.00 -15.43 19.65
N SER A 20 5.23 -15.60 20.13
CA SER A 20 6.29 -14.62 19.96
C SER A 20 6.75 -14.74 18.52
N ASP A 21 6.04 -14.08 17.60
CA ASP A 21 6.64 -13.69 16.33
C ASP A 21 7.30 -12.34 16.55
N GLU A 22 8.55 -12.22 16.11
CA GLU A 22 9.52 -11.18 16.44
C GLU A 22 9.07 -9.77 16.01
N LEU A 23 8.21 -9.14 16.78
CA LEU A 23 8.11 -7.69 16.77
C LEU A 23 9.31 -7.15 17.56
N GLU A 24 10.40 -6.92 16.86
CA GLU A 24 11.56 -6.19 17.34
C GLU A 24 11.07 -4.88 17.98
N ARG A 25 10.96 -4.89 19.31
CA ARG A 25 10.55 -3.73 20.10
C ARG A 25 11.66 -2.71 19.99
N ILE A 26 11.53 -1.81 19.02
CA ILE A 26 12.19 -0.51 19.06
C ILE A 26 11.85 0.09 20.43
N PRO A 27 12.84 0.42 21.28
CA PRO A 27 12.56 0.98 22.59
C PRO A 27 11.75 2.28 22.41
N PRO A 28 10.83 2.62 23.32
CA PRO A 28 10.11 3.88 23.26
C PRO A 28 11.17 4.97 23.43
N THR A 29 11.60 5.56 22.32
CA THR A 29 12.57 6.64 22.36
C THR A 29 11.77 7.85 22.79
N THR A 30 11.84 8.12 24.09
CA THR A 30 11.32 9.33 24.72
C THR A 30 11.95 10.52 24.01
N GLY A 31 11.14 11.20 23.21
CA GLY A 31 11.54 12.25 22.30
C GLY A 31 10.74 12.08 21.02
N GLU A 32 9.63 12.79 20.91
CA GLU A 32 9.04 13.09 19.61
C GLU A 32 10.11 13.84 18.82
N VAL A 33 10.99 13.10 18.13
CA VAL A 33 11.87 13.68 17.14
C VAL A 33 10.91 14.11 16.04
N GLU A 34 10.68 15.43 15.99
CA GLU A 34 9.96 16.07 14.90
C GLU A 34 10.59 15.55 13.60
N PHE A 35 9.89 14.62 12.94
CA PHE A 35 10.34 14.07 11.68
C PHE A 35 10.18 15.17 10.64
N LYS A 36 11.19 16.00 10.56
CA LYS A 36 11.32 17.15 9.68
C LYS A 36 12.24 16.75 8.54
N ASP A 37 11.93 17.28 7.36
CA ASP A 37 12.79 17.31 6.17
C ASP A 37 12.58 16.20 5.13
N PHE A 38 11.35 15.73 4.94
CA PHE A 38 10.97 15.02 3.70
C PHE A 38 9.72 15.66 3.09
N GLY A 39 9.91 16.46 2.04
CA GLY A 39 8.84 17.13 1.30
C GLY A 39 8.77 16.72 -0.17
N ILE A 40 7.88 17.39 -0.92
CA ILE A 40 7.65 17.09 -2.34
C ILE A 40 8.93 17.11 -3.19
N ARG A 41 9.85 18.04 -2.93
CA ARG A 41 11.11 18.15 -3.68
C ARG A 41 12.01 16.94 -3.47
N ASP A 42 12.11 16.45 -2.24
CA ASP A 42 12.95 15.31 -1.88
C ASP A 42 12.37 14.02 -2.47
N ALA A 43 11.04 13.87 -2.42
CA ALA A 43 10.34 12.76 -3.07
C ALA A 43 10.52 12.78 -4.60
N ARG A 44 10.49 13.96 -5.23
CA ARG A 44 10.75 14.09 -6.66
C ARG A 44 12.17 13.70 -7.03
N TYR A 45 13.15 14.18 -6.26
CA TYR A 45 14.55 13.82 -6.46
C TYR A 45 14.74 12.30 -6.33
N TYR A 46 14.19 11.70 -5.27
CA TYR A 46 14.24 10.26 -5.06
C TYR A 46 13.61 9.47 -6.23
N PHE A 47 12.46 9.92 -6.73
CA PHE A 47 11.81 9.33 -7.90
C PHE A 47 12.70 9.44 -9.15
N GLU A 48 13.28 10.61 -9.44
CA GLU A 48 14.11 10.83 -10.62
C GLU A 48 15.39 9.97 -10.60
N GLU A 49 15.95 9.69 -9.41
CA GLU A 49 17.12 8.81 -9.25
C GLU A 49 16.79 7.31 -9.33
N ASN A 50 15.61 6.89 -8.83
CA ASN A 50 15.32 5.47 -8.58
C ASN A 50 14.26 4.86 -9.51
N ALA A 51 13.51 5.67 -10.25
CA ALA A 51 12.47 5.19 -11.17
C ALA A 51 13.08 4.51 -12.40
N THR A 52 13.30 3.21 -12.32
CA THR A 52 13.82 2.38 -13.42
C THR A 52 12.71 1.73 -14.25
N ASP A 53 11.51 1.55 -13.69
CA ASP A 53 10.26 1.24 -14.40
C ASP A 53 9.07 1.51 -13.45
N LEU A 54 8.13 2.36 -13.85
CA LEU A 54 6.91 2.64 -13.08
C LEU A 54 5.73 1.77 -13.51
N ALA A 55 5.96 0.82 -14.44
CA ALA A 55 4.93 -0.06 -14.94
C ALA A 55 4.22 -0.76 -13.77
N PRO A 56 2.94 -0.46 -13.53
CA PRO A 56 2.25 -0.95 -12.35
C PRO A 56 1.85 -2.41 -12.59
N LEU A 57 2.10 -3.24 -11.58
CA LEU A 57 1.34 -4.46 -11.22
C LEU A 57 0.61 -5.13 -12.39
N ARG A 58 1.28 -6.09 -13.04
CA ARG A 58 0.64 -6.98 -14.01
C ARG A 58 -0.06 -8.12 -13.26
N PHE A 59 -1.40 -8.09 -13.18
CA PHE A 59 -2.21 -9.19 -12.63
C PHE A 59 -2.56 -10.28 -13.66
N THR A 60 -2.03 -10.17 -14.88
CA THR A 60 -2.11 -11.23 -15.89
C THR A 60 -0.76 -11.33 -16.58
N ASP A 61 -0.21 -12.55 -16.65
CA ASP A 61 0.84 -12.88 -17.60
C ASP A 61 0.39 -12.42 -18.98
N ARG A 62 1.34 -12.03 -19.83
CA ARG A 62 1.08 -11.67 -21.23
C ARG A 62 0.29 -12.79 -21.90
N VAL A 63 -1.04 -12.71 -21.88
CA VAL A 63 -1.83 -13.23 -22.98
C VAL A 63 -1.37 -12.39 -24.13
N ALA A 64 -0.56 -12.97 -25.02
CA ALA A 64 -0.10 -12.35 -26.23
C ALA A 64 -1.33 -11.72 -26.90
N ALA A 65 -1.50 -10.42 -26.69
CA ALA A 65 -2.60 -9.69 -27.27
C ALA A 65 -2.40 -9.86 -28.77
N LYS A 66 -3.39 -10.43 -29.46
CA LYS A 66 -3.39 -10.53 -30.92
C LYS A 66 -3.40 -9.16 -31.62
N SER A 67 -3.32 -8.07 -30.85
CA SER A 67 -3.16 -6.71 -31.34
C SER A 67 -1.80 -6.19 -30.88
N SER A 68 -0.88 -6.04 -31.85
CA SER A 68 0.43 -5.41 -31.70
C SER A 68 0.36 -3.88 -31.54
N ALA A 69 -0.82 -3.32 -31.27
CA ALA A 69 -1.11 -1.88 -31.41
C ALA A 69 -1.70 -1.23 -30.16
N LEU A 70 -1.64 -1.88 -28.98
CA LEU A 70 -2.00 -1.18 -27.74
C LEU A 70 -0.83 -0.26 -27.37
N PRO A 71 -1.03 1.07 -27.31
CA PRO A 71 0.01 1.98 -26.89
C PRO A 71 0.48 1.60 -25.48
N ALA A 72 1.79 1.73 -25.24
CA ALA A 72 2.32 1.54 -23.90
C ALA A 72 1.56 2.47 -22.93
N VAL A 73 1.15 1.92 -21.78
CA VAL A 73 0.51 2.72 -20.73
C VAL A 73 1.56 3.69 -20.21
N GLU A 74 1.30 4.99 -20.41
CA GLU A 74 2.17 6.06 -19.95
C GLU A 74 1.63 6.57 -18.62
N LEU A 75 2.48 6.69 -17.60
CA LEU A 75 2.14 7.26 -16.29
C LEU A 75 3.02 8.47 -16.05
N ILE A 76 2.40 9.64 -15.98
CA ILE A 76 3.08 10.93 -15.84
C ILE A 76 2.74 11.49 -14.45
N PRO A 77 3.71 11.60 -13.53
CA PRO A 77 3.46 12.19 -12.21
C PRO A 77 3.18 13.71 -12.29
N GLU A 78 2.06 14.12 -11.70
CA GLU A 78 1.64 15.52 -11.59
C GLU A 78 2.15 16.13 -10.28
N TRP A 79 3.45 16.44 -10.23
CA TRP A 79 4.14 16.95 -9.03
C TRP A 79 3.56 18.27 -8.49
N ASP A 80 2.93 19.08 -9.33
CA ASP A 80 2.22 20.31 -8.96
C ASP A 80 0.97 20.04 -8.11
N LYS A 81 0.44 18.82 -8.18
CA LYS A 81 -0.74 18.34 -7.42
C LYS A 81 -0.37 17.37 -6.31
N ALA A 82 0.91 17.26 -5.99
CA ALA A 82 1.38 16.37 -4.94
C ALA A 82 0.80 16.79 -3.58
N MET A 83 0.43 15.79 -2.78
CA MET A 83 -0.13 15.96 -1.45
C MET A 83 0.86 15.40 -0.43
N GLU A 84 1.14 16.19 0.59
CA GLU A 84 1.93 15.73 1.74
C GLU A 84 1.00 15.20 2.82
N SER A 85 1.25 13.99 3.28
CA SER A 85 0.57 13.39 4.42
C SER A 85 1.58 12.68 5.32
N GLY A 86 1.19 12.33 6.53
CA GLY A 86 2.10 11.62 7.44
C GLY A 86 1.58 11.49 8.85
N HIS A 87 2.20 10.59 9.59
CA HIS A 87 1.96 10.35 11.01
C HIS A 87 3.30 10.18 11.75
N SER A 88 3.29 10.00 13.07
CA SER A 88 4.51 9.76 13.83
C SER A 88 5.29 8.57 13.24
N GLY A 89 6.48 8.84 12.69
CA GLY A 89 7.36 7.84 12.11
C GLY A 89 7.29 7.66 10.58
N VAL A 90 6.38 8.33 9.87
CA VAL A 90 6.30 8.25 8.41
C VAL A 90 5.82 9.56 7.76
N ARG A 91 6.45 9.93 6.64
CA ARG A 91 5.97 10.94 5.70
C ARG A 91 5.64 10.29 4.37
N LEU A 92 4.52 10.68 3.80
CA LEU A 92 4.04 10.19 2.53
C LEU A 92 3.87 11.39 1.60
N ILE A 93 4.46 11.30 0.41
CA ILE A 93 4.20 12.22 -0.68
C ILE A 93 3.40 11.46 -1.71
N GLU A 94 2.13 11.83 -1.86
CA GLU A 94 1.21 11.24 -2.82
C GLU A 94 1.12 12.12 -4.05
N VAL A 95 1.47 11.59 -5.22
CA VAL A 95 1.48 12.32 -6.48
C VAL A 95 0.46 11.70 -7.42
N PRO A 96 -0.55 12.44 -7.88
CA PRO A 96 -1.46 11.96 -8.92
C PRO A 96 -0.69 11.55 -10.18
N LEU A 97 -1.13 10.46 -10.80
CA LEU A 97 -0.56 9.97 -12.06
C LEU A 97 -1.56 10.23 -13.19
N GLN A 98 -1.19 11.13 -14.11
CA GLN A 98 -1.87 11.27 -15.39
C GLN A 98 -1.54 10.07 -16.27
N SER A 99 -2.51 9.61 -17.05
CA SER A 99 -2.37 8.46 -17.94
C SER A 99 -3.04 8.71 -19.27
N ASN A 100 -2.47 8.15 -20.34
CA ASN A 100 -3.09 8.09 -21.67
C ASN A 100 -4.28 7.09 -21.73
N THR A 101 -4.50 6.34 -20.66
CA THR A 101 -5.59 5.38 -20.50
C THR A 101 -6.33 5.61 -19.18
N PHE A 102 -7.63 5.38 -19.16
CA PHE A 102 -8.42 5.36 -17.91
C PHE A 102 -8.66 3.92 -17.47
N SER A 103 -8.80 3.71 -16.17
CA SER A 103 -9.16 2.42 -15.59
C SER A 103 -10.57 2.50 -14.99
N LEU A 104 -11.37 1.46 -15.26
CA LEU A 104 -12.77 1.38 -14.85
C LEU A 104 -12.93 0.23 -13.85
N TYR A 105 -13.36 0.56 -12.63
CA TYR A 105 -13.84 -0.40 -11.65
C TYR A 105 -15.27 -0.80 -12.02
N VAL A 106 -15.53 -2.11 -12.03
CA VAL A 106 -16.86 -2.68 -12.28
C VAL A 106 -17.15 -3.70 -11.19
N GLU A 107 -18.18 -3.42 -10.39
CA GLU A 107 -18.75 -4.36 -9.44
C GLU A 107 -20.01 -4.94 -10.05
N SER A 108 -20.20 -6.26 -10.03
CA SER A 108 -21.39 -6.90 -10.58
C SER A 108 -21.90 -8.00 -9.66
N VAL A 109 -23.20 -7.98 -9.37
CA VAL A 109 -23.88 -9.04 -8.63
C VAL A 109 -24.73 -9.83 -9.60
N ILE A 110 -24.42 -11.11 -9.77
CA ILE A 110 -25.13 -12.03 -10.66
C ILE A 110 -25.76 -13.12 -9.81
N LYS A 111 -27.05 -13.39 -10.01
CA LYS A 111 -27.78 -14.48 -9.35
C LYS A 111 -28.58 -15.25 -10.38
N SER A 112 -28.44 -16.58 -10.36
CA SER A 112 -29.13 -17.48 -11.31
C SER A 112 -28.94 -17.08 -12.78
N GLY A 113 -27.73 -16.66 -13.14
CA GLY A 113 -27.41 -16.21 -14.50
C GLY A 113 -27.93 -14.81 -14.88
N LYS A 114 -28.67 -14.13 -14.00
CA LYS A 114 -29.18 -12.76 -14.23
C LYS A 114 -28.33 -11.72 -13.50
N LEU A 115 -27.90 -10.69 -14.21
CA LEU A 115 -27.28 -9.50 -13.61
C LEU A 115 -28.33 -8.76 -12.77
N LEU A 116 -28.10 -8.68 -11.46
CA LEU A 116 -28.98 -7.99 -10.52
C LEU A 116 -28.55 -6.55 -10.28
N TYR A 117 -27.24 -6.31 -10.21
CA TYR A 117 -26.67 -5.02 -9.89
C TYR A 117 -25.33 -4.85 -10.60
N GLN A 118 -25.02 -3.63 -11.02
CA GLN A 118 -23.71 -3.26 -11.52
C GLN A 118 -23.33 -1.84 -11.10
N LYS A 119 -22.23 -1.69 -10.36
CA LYS A 119 -21.58 -0.40 -10.07
C LYS A 119 -20.45 -0.21 -11.07
N ARG A 120 -20.29 1.01 -11.59
CA ARG A 120 -19.13 1.39 -12.41
C ARG A 120 -18.56 2.70 -11.89
N ALA A 121 -17.25 2.78 -11.77
CA ALA A 121 -16.58 4.01 -11.38
C ALA A 121 -15.18 4.08 -11.95
N PHE A 122 -14.69 5.29 -12.24
CA PHE A 122 -13.31 5.48 -12.64
C PHE A 122 -12.38 5.33 -11.44
N THR A 123 -11.30 4.58 -11.63
CA THR A 123 -10.23 4.46 -10.63
C THR A 123 -9.15 5.49 -10.89
N HIS A 124 -8.50 5.95 -9.83
CA HIS A 124 -7.38 6.89 -9.93
C HIS A 124 -6.08 6.20 -9.51
N ARG A 125 -4.95 6.64 -10.05
CA ARG A 125 -3.63 6.13 -9.64
C ARG A 125 -2.82 7.24 -8.99
N ARG A 126 -2.03 6.87 -7.97
CA ARG A 126 -1.09 7.77 -7.32
C ARG A 126 0.25 7.07 -7.15
N LEU A 127 1.32 7.79 -7.44
CA LEU A 127 2.65 7.45 -6.96
C LEU A 127 2.72 7.83 -5.48
N VAL A 128 3.21 6.93 -4.65
CA VAL A 128 3.46 7.20 -3.23
C VAL A 128 4.95 7.06 -3.00
N VAL A 129 5.56 8.11 -2.45
CA VAL A 129 6.92 8.06 -1.92
C VAL A 129 6.82 8.16 -0.40
N ALA A 130 7.21 7.09 0.28
CA ALA A 130 7.11 6.96 1.72
C ALA A 130 8.49 7.02 2.36
N ARG A 131 8.71 7.95 3.27
CA ARG A 131 9.93 8.07 4.06
C ARG A 131 9.64 7.74 5.52
N ARG A 132 10.33 6.72 6.05
CA ARG A 132 10.22 6.29 7.45
C ARG A 132 11.20 7.06 8.34
N SER A 133 10.94 7.09 9.64
CA SER A 133 11.86 7.65 10.65
C SER A 133 13.22 6.96 10.69
N SER A 134 13.31 5.70 10.24
CA SER A 134 14.57 4.99 10.06
C SER A 134 15.47 5.56 8.95
N GLY A 135 14.92 6.41 8.08
CA GLY A 135 15.61 6.92 6.89
C GLY A 135 15.38 6.06 5.64
N GLU A 136 14.64 4.96 5.74
CA GLU A 136 14.24 4.16 4.58
C GLU A 136 13.22 4.92 3.73
N THR A 137 13.38 4.84 2.40
CA THR A 137 12.47 5.46 1.43
C THR A 137 11.96 4.42 0.46
N ASP A 138 10.65 4.24 0.42
CA ASP A 138 9.98 3.33 -0.49
C ASP A 138 9.16 4.11 -1.50
N MET A 139 8.99 3.54 -2.69
CA MET A 139 8.17 4.13 -3.74
C MET A 139 7.31 3.06 -4.41
N PHE A 140 6.02 3.34 -4.54
CA PHE A 140 5.07 2.40 -5.16
C PHE A 140 3.88 3.15 -5.77
N VAL A 141 3.18 2.50 -6.70
CA VAL A 141 1.95 3.02 -7.32
C VAL A 141 0.74 2.35 -6.70
N ILE A 142 -0.21 3.16 -6.22
CA ILE A 142 -1.50 2.68 -5.71
C ILE A 142 -2.63 2.98 -6.72
N THR A 143 -3.64 2.11 -6.73
CA THR A 143 -4.91 2.37 -7.43
C THR A 143 -6.00 2.60 -6.40
N LEU A 144 -6.65 3.76 -6.46
CA LEU A 144 -7.78 4.15 -5.63
C LEU A 144 -9.07 3.68 -6.29
N VAL A 145 -9.77 2.77 -5.61
CA VAL A 145 -11.08 2.24 -6.01
C VAL A 145 -12.17 2.88 -5.12
N PRO A 146 -13.22 3.49 -5.70
CA PRO A 146 -14.28 4.19 -4.97
C PRO A 146 -15.52 3.34 -4.61
#